data_AF-A0A9E3EVR9-F1
#
_entry.id   AF-A0A9E3EVR9-F1
#
_cell.length_a   1.000
_cell.length_b   1.000
_cell.length_c   1.000
_cell.angle_alpha   90.00
_cell.angle_beta   90.00
_cell.angle_gamma   90.00
#
_symmetry.space_group_name_H-M   'P 1'
#
loop_
_entity.id
_entity.type
_entity.pdbx_description
1 polymer ?
#
loop_
_entity_poly.entity_id
_entity_poly.type
_entity_poly.pdbx_seq_one_letter_code
_entity_poly.pdbx_strand_id
1 'polypeptide(L)' 'GIGVRAPITHRWAASVGYTADGLPVLEEVRPGVWAIGGYSGTGNVIGAICGRAAAQLAACGRSELAEAFTSDG' A
#
# COMPACT_ATOMS: atom_id res chain seq x y z
N GLY A 1 9.18 -26.58 24.67
CA GLY A 1 9.41 -25.47 23.72
C GLY A 1 9.86 -26.05 22.39
N ILE A 2 9.46 -25.45 21.27
CA ILE A 2 9.66 -25.97 19.89
C ILE A 2 11.13 -26.06 19.39
N GLY A 3 12.12 -26.06 20.28
CA GLY A 3 13.46 -26.57 19.99
C GLY A 3 14.33 -25.79 18.98
N VAL A 4 14.02 -24.53 18.66
CA VAL A 4 14.86 -23.74 17.74
C VAL A 4 16.10 -23.22 18.45
N ARG A 5 17.29 -23.51 17.90
CA ARG A 5 18.61 -23.05 18.39
C ARG A 5 19.34 -22.11 17.42
N ALA A 6 18.71 -21.76 16.30
CA ALA A 6 19.32 -20.85 15.32
C ALA A 6 19.55 -19.47 15.96
N PRO A 7 20.72 -18.84 15.78
CA PRO A 7 21.00 -17.54 16.36
C PRO A 7 20.16 -16.44 15.69
N ILE A 8 19.57 -15.54 16.48
CA ILE A 8 19.00 -14.29 15.97
C ILE A 8 20.16 -13.34 15.67
N THR A 9 20.46 -13.11 14.40
CA THR A 9 21.57 -12.24 13.99
C THR A 9 21.19 -10.76 13.98
N HIS A 10 19.92 -10.45 13.71
CA HIS A 10 19.40 -9.08 13.59
C HIS A 10 17.97 -8.98 14.10
N ARG A 11 17.59 -7.79 14.57
CA ARG A 11 16.22 -7.40 14.93
C ARG A 11 15.94 -6.03 14.33
N TRP A 12 14.72 -5.83 13.84
CA TRP A 12 14.28 -4.55 13.32
C TRP A 12 12.80 -4.34 13.64
N ALA A 13 12.38 -3.09 13.56
CA ALA A 13 10.99 -2.69 13.68
C ALA A 13 10.73 -1.56 12.68
N ALA A 14 9.48 -1.39 12.28
CA ALA A 14 9.02 -0.29 11.45
C ALA A 14 7.65 0.18 11.90
N SER A 15 7.28 1.39 11.51
CA SER A 15 5.91 1.87 11.62
C SER A 15 5.08 1.32 10.46
N VAL A 16 3.84 0.94 10.75
CA VAL A 16 2.87 0.50 9.75
C VAL A 16 1.72 1.49 9.72
N GLY A 17 1.39 1.97 8.53
CA GLY A 17 0.17 2.74 8.29
C GLY A 17 -0.99 1.78 8.06
N TYR A 18 -2.04 1.92 8.86
CA TYR A 18 -3.29 1.17 8.75
C TYR A 18 -4.43 2.11 8.35
N THR A 19 -5.43 1.55 7.69
CA THR A 19 -6.73 2.17 7.39
C THR A 19 -7.84 1.43 8.15
N ALA A 20 -9.01 2.05 8.28
CA ALA A 20 -10.11 1.47 9.05
C ALA A 20 -10.75 0.24 8.37
N ASP A 21 -10.77 0.23 7.03
CA ASP A 21 -11.35 -0.83 6.19
C ASP A 21 -10.32 -1.84 5.67
N GLY A 22 -9.02 -1.58 5.92
CA GLY A 22 -7.92 -2.43 5.45
C GLY A 22 -7.56 -2.24 3.98
N LEU A 23 -8.22 -1.31 3.26
CA LEU A 23 -7.87 -0.95 1.89
C LEU A 23 -6.76 0.11 1.87
N PRO A 24 -5.88 0.13 0.85
CA PRO A 24 -4.87 1.16 0.75
C PRO A 24 -5.50 2.53 0.44
N VAL A 25 -4.85 3.60 0.90
CA VAL A 25 -5.13 4.94 0.39
C VAL A 25 -4.58 5.04 -1.03
N LEU A 26 -5.42 5.44 -1.98
CA LEU A 26 -5.08 5.76 -3.37
C LEU A 26 -6.01 6.88 -3.85
N GLU A 27 -5.62 8.13 -3.64
CA GLU A 27 -6.49 9.28 -3.89
C GLU A 27 -5.72 10.51 -4.39
N GLU A 28 -6.41 11.37 -5.14
CA GLU A 28 -5.93 12.70 -5.50
C GLU A 28 -6.29 13.69 -4.38
N VAL A 29 -5.31 14.06 -3.57
CA VAL A 29 -5.53 14.93 -2.40
C VAL A 29 -5.59 16.42 -2.76
N ARG A 30 -5.02 16.78 -3.92
CA ARG A 30 -5.04 18.12 -4.54
C ARG A 30 -4.84 17.96 -6.05
N PRO A 31 -5.19 18.95 -6.89
CA PRO A 31 -4.96 18.87 -8.33
C PRO A 31 -3.51 18.49 -8.67
N GLY A 32 -3.32 17.36 -9.34
CA GLY A 32 -2.03 16.79 -9.73
C GLY A 32 -1.22 16.12 -8.61
N VAL A 33 -1.76 16.01 -7.39
CA VAL A 33 -1.05 15.47 -6.22
C VAL A 33 -1.76 14.22 -5.71
N TRP A 34 -1.07 13.09 -5.77
CA TRP A 34 -1.57 11.79 -5.38
C TRP A 34 -0.97 11.31 -4.06
N ALA A 35 -1.81 10.81 -3.16
CA ALA A 35 -1.40 10.12 -1.95
C ALA A 35 -1.61 8.61 -2.12
N ILE A 36 -0.58 7.83 -1.77
CA ILE A 36 -0.63 6.38 -1.71
C ILE A 36 -0.06 5.89 -0.38
N GLY A 37 -0.74 4.96 0.29
CA GLY A 37 -0.32 4.51 1.62
C GLY A 37 -1.28 3.54 2.29
N GLY A 38 -1.11 3.35 3.61
CA GLY A 38 -2.05 2.53 4.39
C GLY A 38 -1.98 1.03 4.10
N TYR A 39 -0.87 0.53 3.57
CA TYR A 39 -0.75 -0.85 3.07
C TYR A 39 -0.81 -1.94 4.14
N SER A 40 -1.01 -1.61 5.42
CA SER A 40 -1.22 -2.58 6.51
C SER A 40 -0.15 -3.69 6.59
N GLY A 41 1.10 -3.36 6.26
CA GLY A 41 2.24 -4.29 6.27
C GLY A 41 2.52 -5.00 4.95
N THR A 42 1.74 -4.75 3.89
CA THR A 42 1.85 -5.39 2.57
C THR A 42 2.47 -4.48 1.49
N GLY A 43 3.18 -3.42 1.92
CA GLY A 43 3.67 -2.36 1.05
C GLY A 43 4.68 -2.79 -0.02
N ASN A 44 5.33 -3.93 0.16
CA ASN A 44 6.24 -4.50 -0.85
C ASN A 44 5.51 -4.87 -2.15
N VAL A 45 4.26 -5.32 -2.06
CA VAL A 45 3.45 -5.68 -3.23
C VAL A 45 2.42 -4.58 -3.52
N ILE A 46 1.59 -4.23 -2.53
CA ILE A 46 0.50 -3.28 -2.72
C ILE A 46 1.01 -1.88 -3.06
N GLY A 47 2.11 -1.44 -2.44
CA GLY A 47 2.71 -0.15 -2.75
C GLY A 47 3.18 -0.02 -4.20
N ALA A 48 3.69 -1.10 -4.80
CA ALA A 48 4.08 -1.12 -6.21
C ALA A 48 2.86 -1.01 -7.15
N ILE A 49 1.77 -1.70 -6.81
CA ILE A 49 0.51 -1.65 -7.56
C ILE A 49 -0.11 -0.24 -7.46
N CYS A 50 -0.25 0.30 -6.25
CA CYS A 50 -0.79 1.65 -6.02
C CYS A 50 0.06 2.73 -6.70
N GLY A 51 1.40 2.61 -6.69
CA GLY A 51 2.28 3.54 -7.38
C GLY A 51 2.04 3.55 -8.90
N ARG A 52 1.84 2.38 -9.51
CA ARG A 52 1.50 2.28 -10.94
C ARG A 52 0.10 2.85 -11.22
N ALA A 53 -0.87 2.55 -10.36
CA ALA A 53 -2.23 3.05 -10.49
C ALA A 53 -2.27 4.59 -10.42
N ALA A 54 -1.61 5.18 -9.41
CA ALA A 54 -1.51 6.63 -9.25
C ALA A 54 -0.84 7.30 -10.45
N ALA A 55 0.23 6.71 -11.00
CA ALA A 55 0.88 7.24 -12.19
C ALA A 55 -0.03 7.20 -13.43
N GLN A 56 -0.80 6.12 -13.61
CA GLN A 56 -1.78 6.00 -14.71
C GLN A 56 -2.93 7.00 -14.57
N LEU A 57 -3.44 7.19 -13.35
CA LEU A 57 -4.47 8.18 -13.06
C LEU A 57 -3.96 9.60 -13.31
N ALA A 58 -2.74 9.93 -12.85
CA ALA A 58 -2.13 11.24 -13.05
C ALA A 58 -1.86 11.56 -14.54
N ALA A 59 -1.43 10.56 -15.33
CA ALA A 59 -1.06 10.77 -16.72
C ALA A 59 -2.24 10.66 -17.71
N CYS A 60 -3.18 9.75 -17.43
CA CYS A 60 -4.22 9.36 -18.38
C CYS A 60 -5.65 9.50 -17.84
N GLY A 61 -5.82 9.86 -16.57
CA GLY A 61 -7.13 9.99 -15.92
C GLY A 61 -7.85 8.67 -15.64
N ARG A 62 -7.19 7.51 -15.81
CA ARG A 62 -7.81 6.18 -15.62
C ARG A 62 -6.79 5.11 -15.24
N SER A 63 -7.22 4.10 -14.48
CA SER A 63 -6.43 2.91 -14.15
C SER A 63 -7.30 1.74 -13.72
N GLU A 64 -7.22 0.62 -14.45
CA GLU A 64 -7.87 -0.66 -14.05
C GLU A 64 -7.29 -1.21 -12.74
N LEU A 65 -6.05 -0.85 -12.40
CA LEU A 65 -5.43 -1.25 -11.14
C LEU A 65 -6.04 -0.50 -9.95
N ALA A 66 -6.54 0.72 -10.17
CA ALA A 66 -7.19 1.50 -9.12
C ALA A 66 -8.55 0.91 -8.74
N GLU A 67 -9.26 0.32 -9.72
CA GLU A 67 -10.56 -0.33 -9.52
C GLU A 67 -10.49 -1.49 -8.52
N ALA A 68 -9.32 -2.12 -8.38
CA ALA A 68 -9.10 -3.17 -7.39
C ALA A 68 -9.12 -2.68 -5.92
N PHE A 69 -9.06 -1.36 -5.70
CA PHE A 69 -8.99 -0.72 -4.39
C PHE A 69 -10.13 0.27 -4.14
N THR A 70 -11.04 0.43 -5.09
CA THR A 70 -12.28 1.17 -4.87
C THR A 70 -13.30 0.20 -4.30
N SER A 71 -13.71 0.41 -3.06
CA SER A 71 -14.93 -0.20 -2.55
C SER A 71 -16.08 0.38 -3.38
N ASP A 72 -16.76 -0.44 -4.18
CA ASP A 72 -18.16 -0.14 -4.46
C ASP A 72 -18.85 -0.06 -3.10
N GLY A 73 -19.38 1.11 -2.77
CA GLY A 73 -20.26 1.28 -1.61
C GLY A 73 -21.54 0.48 -1.78
#